data_AF-A0A3N4ZE49-F1
#
_entry.id   AF-A0A3N4ZE49-F1
#
_cell.length_a   1.000
_cell.length_b   1.000
_cell.length_c   1.000
_cell.angle_alpha   90.00
_cell.angle_beta   90.00
_cell.angle_gamma   90.00
#
_symmetry.space_group_name_H-M   'P 1'
#
loop_
_entity.id
_entity.type
_entity.pdbx_description
1 polymer ?
#
loop_
_entity_poly.entity_id
_entity_poly.type
_entity_poly.pdbx_seq_one_letter_code
_entity_poly.pdbx_strand_id
1 'polypeptide(L)' 'MDVPPTELRVGDQVLAGGRLVAITDLRYRHGGTRTMILSGGRLAVAERMRVYRPRA' A
#
# COMPACT_ATOMS: atom_id res chain seq x y z
N MET A 1 5.97 9.75 3.77
CA MET A 1 7.37 9.28 3.58
C MET A 1 7.36 8.30 2.42
N ASP A 2 8.38 8.33 1.55
CA ASP A 2 8.54 7.28 0.54
C ASP A 2 9.14 6.03 1.19
N VAL A 3 8.44 4.90 1.06
CA VAL A 3 8.83 3.64 1.68
C VAL A 3 8.94 2.54 0.63
N PRO A 4 9.87 1.59 0.77
CA PRO A 4 9.94 0.44 -0.13
C PRO A 4 8.74 -0.50 0.08
N PRO A 5 8.40 -1.34 -0.92
CA PRO A 5 7.29 -2.28 -0.83
C PRO A 5 7.34 -3.18 0.40
N THR A 6 8.53 -3.57 0.85
CA THR A 6 8.78 -4.43 2.02
C THR A 6 8.35 -3.79 3.34
N GLU A 7 8.30 -2.47 3.42
CA GLU A 7 8.00 -1.71 4.65
C GLU A 7 6.55 -1.24 4.74
N LEU A 8 5.75 -1.46 3.70
CA LEU A 8 4.31 -1.19 3.71
C LEU A 8 3.59 -2.01 4.78
N ARG A 9 2.59 -1.38 5.41
CA ARG A 9 1.77 -1.99 6.47
C ARG A 9 0.29 -1.86 6.15
N VAL A 10 -0.51 -2.79 6.64
CA VAL A 10 -1.97 -2.62 6.66
C VAL A 10 -2.28 -1.39 7.52
N GLY A 11 -3.21 -0.56 7.03
CA GLY A 11 -3.56 0.73 7.64
C GLY A 11 -2.76 1.93 7.13
N ASP A 12 -1.60 1.72 6.48
CA ASP A 12 -0.90 2.78 5.74
C ASP A 12 -1.84 3.34 4.65
N GLN A 13 -1.85 4.66 4.47
CA GLN A 13 -2.58 5.31 3.38
C GLN A 13 -1.64 5.69 2.24
N VAL A 14 -2.05 5.41 1.01
CA VAL A 14 -1.31 5.74 -0.22
C VAL A 14 -2.15 6.63 -1.14
N LEU A 15 -1.48 7.42 -1.98
CA LEU A 15 -2.16 8.23 -2.99
C LEU A 15 -2.50 7.37 -4.23
N ALA A 16 -3.77 7.04 -4.42
CA ALA A 16 -4.26 6.27 -5.56
C ALA A 16 -5.41 7.02 -6.25
N GLY A 17 -5.25 7.33 -7.54
CA GLY A 17 -6.25 8.07 -8.31
C GLY A 17 -6.60 9.44 -7.71
N GLY A 18 -5.60 10.15 -7.17
CA GLY A 18 -5.77 11.48 -6.57
C GLY A 18 -6.39 11.50 -5.16
N ARG A 19 -6.57 10.34 -4.53
CA ARG A 19 -7.13 10.23 -3.17
C ARG A 19 -6.24 9.40 -2.26
N LEU A 20 -6.24 9.72 -0.97
CA LEU A 20 -5.62 8.86 0.03
C LEU A 20 -6.54 7.65 0.28
N VAL A 21 -5.99 6.46 0.10
CA VAL A 21 -6.70 5.20 0.27
C VAL A 21 -5.90 4.29 1.18
N ALA A 22 -6.57 3.72 2.18
CA ALA A 22 -5.92 2.80 3.12
C ALA A 22 -5.61 1.45 2.45
N ILE A 23 -4.45 0.89 2.79
CA ILE A 23 -4.11 -0.51 2.52
C ILE A 23 -4.88 -1.38 3.51
N THR A 24 -5.72 -2.28 3.00
CA THR A 24 -6.51 -3.21 3.81
C THR A 24 -5.88 -4.60 3.89
N ASP A 25 -5.10 -4.99 2.88
CA ASP A 25 -4.37 -6.27 2.86
C ASP A 25 -3.10 -6.16 2.00
N LEU A 26 -2.11 -7.01 2.29
CA LEU A 26 -0.82 -7.07 1.60
C LEU A 26 -0.49 -8.52 1.26
N ARG A 27 -0.24 -8.79 -0.02
CA ARG A 27 0.04 -10.14 -0.51
C ARG A 27 1.45 -10.22 -1.06
N TYR A 28 2.15 -11.29 -0.70
CA TYR A 28 3.44 -11.65 -1.29
C TYR A 28 3.25 -12.80 -2.24
N ARG A 29 3.70 -12.62 -3.49
CA ARG A 29 3.91 -13.75 -4.40
C ARG A 29 5.37 -14.14 -4.30
N HIS A 30 5.64 -15.42 -4.01
CA HIS A 30 7.01 -15.92 -3.95
C HIS A 30 7.72 -15.64 -5.29
N GLY A 31 8.88 -14.98 -5.24
CA GLY A 31 9.62 -14.56 -6.44
C GLY A 31 9.02 -13.38 -7.22
N GLY A 32 8.04 -12.65 -6.67
CA GLY A 32 7.37 -11.54 -7.35
C GLY A 32 7.21 -10.26 -6.51
N THR A 33 6.69 -9.22 -7.15
CA THR A 33 6.42 -7.91 -6.52
C THR A 33 5.25 -8.01 -5.54
N ARG A 34 5.39 -7.39 -4.36
CA ARG A 34 4.33 -7.32 -3.35
C ARG A 34 3.09 -6.63 -3.94
N THR A 35 1.90 -7.06 -3.55
CA THR A 35 0.64 -6.48 -4.02
C THR A 35 -0.15 -5.92 -2.84
N MET A 36 -0.82 -4.79 -3.03
CA MET A 36 -1.68 -4.14 -2.05
C MET A 36 -3.13 -4.31 -2.46
N ILE A 37 -3.99 -4.57 -1.49
CA ILE A 37 -5.43 -4.40 -1.64
C ILE A 37 -5.80 -3.11 -0.90
N LEU A 38 -6.40 -2.19 -1.62
CA LEU A 38 -6.80 -0.88 -1.14
C LEU A 38 -8.27 -0.91 -0.72
N SER A 39 -8.63 -0.01 0.20
CA SER A 39 -10.03 0.25 0.55
C SER A 39 -10.85 0.52 -0.72
N GLY A 40 -12.00 -0.17 -0.83
CA GLY A 40 -12.78 -0.24 -2.06
C GLY A 40 -12.43 -1.42 -2.99
N GLY A 41 -11.61 -2.36 -2.53
CA GLY A 41 -11.33 -3.64 -3.21
C GLY A 41 -10.38 -3.53 -4.40
N ARG A 42 -9.74 -2.38 -4.60
CA ARG A 42 -8.78 -2.17 -5.70
C ARG A 42 -7.47 -2.88 -5.41
N LEU A 43 -6.92 -3.53 -6.45
CA LEU A 43 -5.66 -4.24 -6.38
C LEU A 43 -4.58 -3.42 -7.09
N ALA A 44 -3.43 -3.24 -6.44
CA ALA A 44 -2.31 -2.46 -6.99
C ALA A 44 -0.97 -3.11 -6.67
N VAL A 45 -0.02 -3.03 -7.61
CA VAL A 45 1.36 -3.47 -7.36
C VAL A 45 2.00 -2.52 -6.36
N ALA A 46 2.66 -3.06 -5.34
CA ALA A 46 3.43 -2.27 -4.40
C ALA A 46 4.79 -1.93 -5.01
N GLU A 47 5.01 -0.65 -5.24
CA GLU A 47 6.30 -0.09 -5.62
C GLU A 47 6.83 0.77 -4.48
N ARG A 48 7.90 1.54 -4.72
CA ARG A 48 8.29 2.58 -3.77
C ARG A 48 7.21 3.67 -3.81
N MET A 49 6.53 3.87 -2.69
CA MET A 49 5.35 4.74 -2.63
C MET A 49 5.38 5.67 -1.44
N ARG A 50 4.77 6.85 -1.63
CA ARG A 50 4.54 7.80 -0.56
C ARG A 50 3.40 7.31 0.33
N VAL A 51 3.75 7.04 1.58
CA VAL A 51 2.83 6.59 2.62
C VAL A 51 2.54 7.70 3.63
N TYR A 52 1.28 7.71 4.07
CA TYR A 52 0.75 8.51 5.16
C TYR A 52 0.28 7.56 6.26
N ARG A 53 0.82 7.76 7.47
CA ARG A 53 0.45 6.99 8.65
C ARG A 53 -0.35 7.90 9.57
N PRO A 54 -1.66 7.64 9.78
CA PRO A 54 -2.39 8.34 10.82
C PRO A 54 -1.63 8.15 12.14
N ARG A 55 -1.32 9.25 12.83
CA ARG A 55 -0.86 9.14 14.21
C ARG A 55 -2.08 8.72 15.04
N ALA A 56 -1.95 7.61 15.75
CA ALA A 56 -2.88 7.25 16.82
C ALA A 56 -2.83 8.32 17.92
#